data_AF-A0A920M9T1-F1
#
_entry.id   AF-A0A920M9T1-F1
#
_cell.length_a   1.000
_cell.length_b   1.000
_cell.length_c   1.000
_cell.angle_alpha   90.00
_cell.angle_beta   90.00
_cell.angle_gamma   90.00
#
_symmetry.space_group_name_H-M   'P 1'
#
loop_
_entity.id
_entity.type
_entity.pdbx_description
1 polymer ?
#
loop_
_entity_poly.entity_id
_entity_poly.type
_entity_poly.pdbx_seq_one_letter_code
_entity_poly.pdbx_strand_id
1 'polypeptide(L)'
;MIRSLPGSIDLENLAQHRSSIFGAVHLQPRNQKNFEGLFYSKTSSKPRKEFIFVEGESRKVGKVFIPEAFADAMKKGKKILLKASMETRVRRILEEYHPRDEETLLKDRSNSSNP
;
A
#
# COMPACT_ATOMS: atom_id res chain seq x y z
N MET A 1 -9.01 -1.65 -3.38
CA MET A 1 -10.22 -1.09 -2.73
C MET A 1 -10.24 0.44 -2.74
N ILE A 2 -9.16 1.12 -2.31
CA ILE A 2 -9.18 2.58 -2.23
C ILE A 2 -9.36 3.30 -3.58
N ARG A 3 -8.93 2.65 -4.68
CA ARG A 3 -9.01 3.17 -6.06
C ARG A 3 -10.42 3.53 -6.53
N SER A 4 -11.47 2.99 -5.92
CA SER A 4 -12.85 3.34 -6.27
C SER A 4 -13.32 4.65 -5.61
N LEU A 5 -12.54 5.22 -4.69
CA LEU A 5 -12.86 6.48 -4.03
C LEU A 5 -12.36 7.67 -4.86
N PRO A 6 -13.17 8.73 -4.98
CA PRO A 6 -12.77 9.96 -5.67
C PRO A 6 -11.58 10.59 -4.93
N GLY A 7 -10.60 11.09 -5.69
CA GLY A 7 -9.43 11.75 -5.09
C GLY A 7 -8.51 10.83 -4.29
N SER A 8 -8.60 9.50 -4.45
CA SER A 8 -7.72 8.57 -3.75
C SER A 8 -6.25 8.64 -4.18
N ILE A 9 -5.37 8.33 -3.23
CA ILE A 9 -3.95 8.05 -3.45
C ILE A 9 -3.67 6.65 -2.91
N ASP A 10 -3.34 5.74 -3.82
CA ASP A 10 -2.92 4.38 -3.54
C ASP A 10 -1.40 4.38 -3.34
N LEU A 11 -0.98 4.44 -2.09
CA LEU A 11 0.42 4.55 -1.66
C LEU A 11 1.16 3.23 -1.89
N GLU A 12 0.50 2.11 -1.61
CA GLU A 12 0.99 0.77 -1.89
C GLU A 12 1.36 0.59 -3.37
N ASN A 13 0.48 0.97 -4.27
CA ASN A 13 0.71 0.91 -5.71
C ASN A 13 1.73 1.95 -6.17
N LEU A 14 1.80 3.13 -5.53
CA LEU A 14 2.87 4.08 -5.79
C LEU A 14 4.24 3.51 -5.36
N ALA A 15 4.30 2.74 -4.27
CA ALA A 15 5.51 2.07 -3.81
C ALA A 15 5.80 0.76 -4.56
N GLN A 16 4.79 0.18 -5.22
CA GLN A 16 4.79 -1.22 -5.69
C GLN A 16 5.11 -2.18 -4.54
N HIS A 17 4.37 -2.03 -3.44
CA HIS A 17 4.49 -2.82 -2.23
C HIS A 17 3.11 -2.99 -1.58
N ARG A 18 2.86 -4.11 -0.89
CA ARG A 18 1.62 -4.33 -0.11
C ARG A 18 1.91 -4.31 1.39
N SER A 19 0.93 -3.94 2.19
CA SER A 19 1.03 -3.95 3.65
C SER A 19 0.69 -5.31 4.26
N SER A 20 1.36 -6.33 3.73
CA SER A 20 1.26 -7.71 4.20
C SER A 20 2.64 -8.28 4.51
N ILE A 21 2.64 -9.45 5.15
CA ILE A 21 3.85 -10.26 5.37
C ILE A 21 4.55 -10.68 4.07
N PHE A 22 3.78 -10.82 2.97
CA PHE A 22 4.31 -11.17 1.66
C PHE A 22 4.91 -9.93 0.96
N GLY A 23 4.47 -8.72 1.33
CA GLY A 23 5.07 -7.46 0.89
C GLY A 23 4.95 -7.24 -0.62
N ALA A 24 6.05 -7.41 -1.34
CA ALA A 24 6.13 -7.14 -2.78
C ALA A 24 6.08 -8.37 -3.69
N VAL A 25 5.48 -9.49 -3.26
CA VAL A 25 5.28 -10.64 -4.16
C VAL A 25 4.52 -10.18 -5.41
N HIS A 26 5.00 -10.59 -6.59
CA HIS A 26 4.47 -10.20 -7.92
C HIS A 26 4.59 -8.70 -8.24
N LEU A 27 5.40 -7.96 -7.48
CA LEU A 27 5.59 -6.53 -7.64
C LEU A 27 7.08 -6.20 -7.79
N GLN A 28 7.35 -5.02 -8.35
CA GLN A 28 8.69 -4.49 -8.50
C GLN A 28 8.83 -3.23 -7.64
N PRO A 29 9.29 -3.33 -6.37
CA PRO A 29 9.39 -2.21 -5.45
C PRO A 29 10.19 -1.06 -6.03
N ARG A 30 9.61 0.13 -5.99
CA ARG A 30 10.27 1.33 -6.49
C ARG A 30 11.34 1.82 -5.52
N ASN A 31 12.36 2.47 -6.08
CA ASN A 31 13.30 3.24 -5.28
C ASN A 31 12.69 4.58 -4.85
N GLN A 32 13.33 5.25 -3.89
CA GLN A 32 12.84 6.50 -3.32
C GLN A 32 12.60 7.58 -4.39
N LYS A 33 13.56 7.79 -5.29
CA LYS A 33 13.48 8.81 -6.35
C LYS A 33 12.26 8.60 -7.27
N ASN A 34 12.04 7.36 -7.70
CA ASN A 34 10.90 7.03 -8.58
C ASN A 34 9.57 7.19 -7.84
N PHE A 35 9.51 6.74 -6.59
CA PHE A 35 8.34 6.92 -5.72
C PHE A 35 7.99 8.40 -5.54
N GLU A 36 8.96 9.23 -5.17
CA GLU A 36 8.74 10.67 -4.93
C GLU A 36 8.27 11.41 -6.18
N GLY A 37 8.83 11.10 -7.35
CA GLY A 37 8.38 11.70 -8.62
C GLY A 37 6.93 11.38 -8.94
N LEU A 38 6.53 10.11 -8.79
CA LEU A 38 5.15 9.69 -9.01
C LEU A 38 4.20 10.25 -7.94
N PHE A 39 4.64 10.25 -6.68
CA PHE A 39 3.90 10.81 -5.55
C PHE A 39 3.62 12.29 -5.74
N TYR A 40 4.64 13.07 -6.13
CA TYR A 40 4.49 14.49 -6.44
C TYR A 40 3.49 14.71 -7.58
N SER A 41 3.65 13.99 -8.71
CA SER A 41 2.73 14.08 -9.84
C SER A 41 1.27 13.77 -9.45
N LYS A 42 1.06 12.76 -8.59
CA LYS A 42 -0.26 12.33 -8.15
C LYS A 42 -0.91 13.30 -7.14
N THR A 43 -0.11 14.07 -6.40
CA THR A 43 -0.59 15.01 -5.37
C THR A 43 -0.73 16.43 -5.91
N SER A 44 0.17 16.88 -6.78
CA SER A 44 0.17 18.23 -7.36
C SER A 44 -1.02 18.51 -8.27
N SER A 45 -1.58 17.46 -8.88
CA SER A 45 -2.75 17.52 -9.75
C SER A 45 -4.09 17.62 -9.01
N LYS A 46 -4.11 17.56 -7.66
CA LYS A 46 -5.35 17.54 -6.89
C LYS A 46 -5.82 18.94 -6.43
N PRO A 47 -7.13 19.24 -6.50
CA PRO A 47 -7.67 20.49 -5.98
C PRO A 47 -7.48 20.64 -4.47
N ARG A 48 -7.06 21.83 -4.00
CA ARG A 48 -6.81 22.09 -2.56
C ARG A 48 -8.04 22.01 -1.65
N LYS A 49 -9.26 22.03 -2.21
CA LYS A 49 -10.52 22.06 -1.45
C LYS A 49 -11.18 20.68 -1.28
N GLU A 50 -10.54 19.61 -1.76
CA GLU A 50 -11.10 18.26 -1.71
C GLU A 50 -10.43 17.41 -0.62
N PHE A 51 -11.23 16.54 0.00
CA PHE A 51 -10.70 15.47 0.83
C PHE A 51 -10.00 14.43 -0.05
N ILE A 52 -8.83 13.98 0.39
CA ILE A 52 -8.11 12.88 -0.24
C ILE A 52 -8.24 11.62 0.61
N PHE A 53 -8.51 10.50 -0.04
CA PHE A 53 -8.48 9.20 0.61
C PHE A 53 -7.10 8.58 0.41
N VAL A 54 -6.52 8.09 1.49
CA VAL A 54 -5.21 7.44 1.49
C VAL A 54 -5.28 6.15 2.31
N GLU A 55 -4.42 5.19 1.98
CA GLU A 55 -4.27 3.98 2.77
C GLU A 55 -3.73 4.34 4.16
N GLY A 56 -4.08 3.54 5.16
CA GLY A 56 -3.67 3.74 6.56
C GLY A 56 -2.22 3.34 6.82
N GLU A 57 -1.31 3.72 5.92
CA GLU A 57 0.08 3.33 5.92
C GLU A 57 0.92 4.06 6.97
N SER A 58 1.98 3.38 7.42
CA SER A 58 3.05 4.05 8.15
C SER A 58 3.85 4.97 7.21
N ARG A 59 4.74 5.81 7.75
CA ARG A 59 5.63 6.64 6.92
C ARG A 59 6.47 5.79 5.96
N LYS A 60 6.81 4.55 6.34
CA LYS A 60 7.54 3.60 5.50
C LYS A 60 6.56 2.66 4.81
N VAL A 61 6.61 2.62 3.48
CA VAL A 61 5.85 1.69 2.63
C VAL A 61 6.83 0.84 1.86
N GLY A 62 6.99 -0.42 2.27
CA GLY A 62 8.07 -1.27 1.77
C GLY A 62 9.46 -0.67 2.03
N LYS A 63 10.18 -0.33 0.95
CA LYS A 63 11.53 0.26 1.02
C LYS A 63 11.57 1.77 0.84
N VAL A 64 10.41 2.43 0.66
CA VAL A 64 10.32 3.87 0.42
C VAL A 64 9.65 4.58 1.59
N PHE A 65 9.91 5.88 1.68
CA PHE A 65 9.35 6.75 2.70
C PHE A 65 8.43 7.79 2.08
N ILE A 66 7.24 7.93 2.67
CA ILE A 66 6.31 9.02 2.38
C ILE A 66 6.94 10.34 2.88
N PRO A 67 6.81 11.45 2.11
CA PRO A 67 7.24 12.76 2.58
C PRO A 67 6.65 13.12 3.94
N GLU A 68 7.47 13.68 4.82
CA GLU A 68 7.15 13.90 6.23
C GLU A 68 5.87 14.71 6.44
N ALA A 69 5.75 15.84 5.74
CA ALA A 69 4.57 16.69 5.80
C ALA A 69 3.28 15.94 5.43
N PHE A 70 3.36 15.01 4.50
CA PHE A 70 2.20 14.20 4.10
C PHE A 70 1.91 13.11 5.14
N ALA A 71 2.93 12.42 5.65
CA ALA A 71 2.76 11.43 6.72
C ALA A 71 2.14 12.08 7.98
N ASP A 72 2.51 13.31 8.31
CA ASP A 72 1.91 14.03 9.43
C ASP A 72 0.47 14.46 9.16
N ALA A 73 0.15 14.84 7.92
CA ALA A 73 -1.22 15.08 7.50
C ALA A 73 -2.07 13.80 7.61
N MET A 74 -1.53 12.64 7.24
CA MET A 74 -2.19 11.34 7.40
C MET A 74 -2.49 11.04 8.88
N LYS A 75 -1.52 11.27 9.77
CA LYS A 75 -1.71 11.05 11.22
C LYS A 75 -2.80 11.92 11.82
N LYS A 76 -2.89 13.19 11.39
CA LYS A 76 -3.88 14.17 11.85
C LYS A 76 -5.24 14.00 11.17
N GLY A 77 -5.28 13.34 10.01
CA GLY A 77 -6.48 13.12 9.24
C GLY A 77 -7.50 12.22 9.92
N LYS A 78 -8.74 12.24 9.41
CA LYS A 78 -9.81 11.38 9.91
C LYS A 78 -9.52 9.93 9.56
N LYS A 79 -9.50 9.06 10.57
CA LYS A 79 -9.30 7.61 10.41
C LYS A 79 -10.63 6.92 10.16
N ILE A 80 -10.66 6.06 9.14
CA ILE A 80 -11.84 5.26 8.79
C ILE A 80 -11.45 3.80 8.90
N LEU A 81 -12.10 3.07 9.82
CA LEU A 81 -11.89 1.63 9.96
C LEU A 81 -12.86 0.89 9.04
N LEU A 82 -12.33 0.19 8.04
CA LEU A 82 -13.10 -0.67 7.16
C LEU A 82 -13.21 -2.08 7.76
N LYS A 83 -14.43 -2.60 7.84
CA LYS A 83 -14.70 -3.98 8.27
C LYS A 83 -15.12 -4.82 7.07
N ALA A 84 -14.68 -6.06 7.04
CA ALA A 84 -15.06 -7.05 6.03
C ALA A 84 -15.22 -8.43 6.69
N SER A 85 -16.11 -9.26 6.14
CA SER A 85 -16.26 -10.65 6.61
C SER A 85 -14.95 -11.43 6.46
N MET A 86 -14.78 -12.49 7.25
CA MET A 86 -13.63 -13.40 7.11
C MET A 86 -13.52 -13.94 5.69
N GLU A 87 -14.64 -14.41 5.14
CA GLU A 87 -14.73 -14.91 3.76
C GLU A 87 -14.25 -13.87 2.73
N THR A 88 -14.70 -12.62 2.86
CA THR A 88 -14.26 -11.55 1.96
C THR A 88 -12.75 -11.30 2.06
N ARG A 89 -12.18 -11.37 3.27
CA ARG A 89 -10.74 -11.20 3.48
C ARG A 89 -9.96 -12.36 2.86
N VAL A 90 -10.39 -13.60 3.09
CA VAL A 90 -9.76 -14.80 2.51
C VAL A 90 -9.79 -14.74 0.99
N ARG A 91 -10.94 -14.46 0.40
CA ARG A 91 -11.09 -14.36 -1.06
C ARG A 91 -10.14 -13.33 -1.66
N ARG A 92 -10.05 -12.13 -1.08
CA ARG A 92 -9.13 -11.08 -1.55
C ARG A 92 -7.66 -11.49 -1.47
N ILE A 93 -7.25 -12.13 -0.37
CA ILE A 93 -5.88 -12.61 -0.21
C ILE A 93 -5.55 -13.67 -1.29
N LEU A 94 -6.47 -14.59 -1.55
CA LEU A 94 -6.27 -15.60 -2.59
C LEU A 94 -6.18 -15.00 -4.00
N GLU A 95 -7.00 -13.98 -4.29
CA GLU A 95 -6.97 -13.22 -5.56
C GLU A 95 -5.69 -12.39 -5.71
N GLU A 96 -5.14 -11.87 -4.61
CA GLU A 96 -3.97 -10.98 -4.65
C GLU A 96 -2.64 -11.73 -4.73
N TYR A 97 -2.52 -12.87 -4.04
CA TYR A 97 -1.23 -13.56 -3.89
C TYR A 97 -1.13 -14.85 -4.69
N HIS A 98 -2.23 -15.40 -5.21
CA HIS A 98 -2.20 -16.66 -5.98
C HIS A 98 -1.26 -17.72 -5.38
N PRO A 99 -1.53 -18.25 -4.16
CA PRO A 99 -0.58 -19.01 -3.35
C PRO A 99 -0.06 -20.32 -3.97
N ARG A 100 -0.49 -20.66 -5.19
CA ARG A 100 -0.01 -21.81 -5.96
C ARG A 100 1.16 -21.47 -6.88
N ASP A 101 1.61 -20.21 -6.93
CA ASP A 101 2.81 -19.83 -7.68
C ASP A 101 4.10 -19.94 -6.86
N GLU A 102 5.21 -20.18 -7.56
CA GLU A 102 6.51 -20.44 -6.94
C GLU A 102 7.01 -19.24 -6.13
N GLU A 103 6.78 -18.01 -6.59
CA GLU A 103 7.25 -16.79 -5.92
C GLU A 103 6.63 -16.64 -4.52
N THR A 104 5.33 -16.91 -4.36
CA THR A 104 4.66 -16.84 -3.06
C THR A 104 5.16 -17.92 -2.12
N LEU A 105 5.32 -19.15 -2.61
CA LEU A 105 5.79 -20.30 -1.83
C LEU A 105 7.22 -20.10 -1.31
N LEU A 106 8.10 -19.48 -2.10
CA LEU A 106 9.48 -19.21 -1.71
C LEU A 106 9.57 -18.19 -0.55
N LYS A 107 8.72 -17.15 -0.55
CA LYS A 107 8.70 -16.18 0.56
C LYS A 107 8.15 -16.74 1.86
N ASP A 108 7.15 -17.60 1.80
CA ASP A 108 6.59 -18.27 2.99
C ASP A 108 7.67 -19.09 3.74
N ARG A 109 8.52 -19.79 2.97
CA ARG A 109 9.67 -20.53 3.53
C ARG A 109 10.73 -19.62 4.16
N SER A 110 10.97 -18.43 3.61
CA SER A 110 11.94 -17.48 4.16
C SER A 110 11.47 -16.80 5.45
N ASN A 111 10.15 -16.69 5.66
CA ASN A 111 9.57 -16.08 6.87
C ASN A 111 9.36 -17.10 8.01
N SER A 112 9.43 -18.40 7.74
CA SER A 112 9.35 -19.47 8.76
C SER A 112 10.71 -19.85 9.37
N SER A 113 11.79 -19.17 8.98
CA SER A 113 13.17 -19.46 9.45
C SER A 113 13.70 -18.48 10.50
N ASN A 114 12.89 -17.57 11.05
CA ASN A 114 13.33 -16.67 12.12
C ASN A 114 12.63 -17.04 13.45
N PRO A 115 13.34 -17.60 14.44
CA PRO A 115 12.79 -17.89 15.78
C PRO A 115 12.47 -16.63 16.59
#